data_AF-S9QF22-F1
#
_entry.id   AF-S9QF22-F1
#
_cell.length_a   1.000
_cell.length_b   1.000
_cell.length_c   1.000
_cell.angle_alpha   90.00
_cell.angle_beta   90.00
_cell.angle_gamma   90.00
#
_symmetry.space_group_name_H-M   'P 1'
#
loop_
_entity.id
_entity.type
_entity.pdbx_description
1 polymer ?
#
loop_
_entity_poly.entity_id
_entity_poly.type
_entity_poly.pdbx_seq_one_letter_code
_entity_poly.pdbx_strand_id
1 'polypeptide(L)'
;MTNASYKQFCPVAMAAEVLCTRWTVVLLRELVAGSTRFNELRRGVPRMSPALLSKRLSELEAAGVVERERLTDPPDVDAYRLTRAGRDLQPVIEAIGMWGQKWVETEPSLENLDPELLMWDMRRNLDTTPVPDRRVVIEFIYPELPAARRKWWLIVEPDRTVDLCHIDPGFDVDLYATADLRTMTEIWMGLRSVADAVDRDALLLVGSSDLIRSMQTWLGLSPFAQQEKLAS
;
A
#
# COMPACT_ATOMS: atom_id res chain seq x y z
N MET A 1 2.90 30.60 -7.25
CA MET A 1 3.44 29.85 -6.11
C MET A 1 4.82 30.41 -5.82
N THR A 2 5.04 30.97 -4.64
CA THR A 2 6.37 31.38 -4.19
C THR A 2 7.23 30.13 -4.09
N ASN A 3 8.14 29.96 -5.04
CA ASN A 3 9.10 28.88 -5.03
C ASN A 3 10.08 29.19 -3.88
N ALA A 4 9.83 28.64 -2.70
CA ALA A 4 10.69 28.80 -1.55
C ALA A 4 11.96 27.96 -1.81
N SER A 5 12.91 28.55 -2.52
CA SER A 5 14.24 27.97 -2.70
C SER A 5 15.09 28.26 -1.46
N TYR A 6 15.83 27.26 -1.00
CA TYR A 6 16.80 27.40 0.08
C TYR A 6 17.99 28.28 -0.33
N LYS A 7 18.22 28.49 -1.64
CA LYS A 7 19.37 29.24 -2.19
C LYS A 7 20.72 28.75 -1.65
N GLN A 8 20.86 27.44 -1.47
CA GLN A 8 22.06 26.79 -0.96
C GLN A 8 22.60 25.80 -1.99
N PHE A 9 23.94 25.70 -2.07
CA PHE A 9 24.61 24.70 -2.91
C PHE A 9 24.67 23.31 -2.25
N CYS A 10 24.19 23.18 -1.01
CA CYS A 10 24.17 21.92 -0.27
C CYS A 10 23.29 20.90 -1.01
N PRO A 11 23.82 19.72 -1.41
CA PRO A 11 23.04 18.70 -2.12
C PRO A 11 21.78 18.25 -1.38
N VAL A 12 21.80 18.23 -0.05
CA VAL A 12 20.63 17.92 0.76
C VAL A 12 19.55 18.99 0.63
N ALA A 13 19.93 20.27 0.66
CA ALA A 13 18.98 21.37 0.48
C ALA A 13 18.38 21.36 -0.94
N MET A 14 19.21 21.11 -1.97
CA MET A 14 18.75 20.97 -3.35
C MET A 14 17.77 19.80 -3.53
N ALA A 15 18.06 18.64 -2.93
CA ALA A 15 17.14 17.51 -2.94
C ALA A 15 15.84 17.82 -2.19
N ALA A 16 15.91 18.54 -1.06
CA ALA A 16 14.75 18.92 -0.27
C ALA A 16 13.77 19.83 -1.04
N GLU A 17 14.25 20.68 -1.95
CA GLU A 17 13.37 21.49 -2.82
C GLU A 17 12.44 20.62 -3.68
N VAL A 18 12.90 19.43 -4.08
CA VAL A 18 12.11 18.47 -4.86
C VAL A 18 11.30 17.55 -3.93
N LEU A 19 11.98 16.92 -2.97
CA LEU A 19 11.44 15.79 -2.21
C LEU A 19 10.57 16.21 -1.02
N CYS A 20 10.88 17.32 -0.36
CA CYS A 20 10.20 17.71 0.90
C CYS A 20 8.91 18.48 0.68
N THR A 21 8.48 18.64 -0.57
CA THR A 21 7.14 19.12 -0.87
C THR A 21 6.10 18.09 -0.39
N ARG A 22 5.10 18.54 0.38
CA ARG A 22 4.09 17.64 0.96
C ARG A 22 3.44 16.78 -0.13
N TRP A 23 3.34 15.48 0.17
CA TRP A 23 2.92 14.36 -0.69
C TRP A 23 3.96 13.77 -1.63
N THR A 24 5.08 14.43 -1.91
CA THR A 24 6.05 13.93 -2.89
C THR A 24 6.69 12.60 -2.46
N VAL A 25 7.19 12.50 -1.22
CA VAL A 25 7.77 11.25 -0.68
C VAL A 25 6.74 10.11 -0.67
N VAL A 26 5.47 10.41 -0.34
CA VAL A 26 4.41 9.39 -0.29
C VAL A 26 4.05 8.89 -1.69
N LEU A 27 4.06 9.77 -2.70
CA LEU A 27 3.88 9.39 -4.10
C LEU A 27 5.08 8.60 -4.63
N LEU A 28 6.31 9.00 -4.29
CA LEU A 28 7.51 8.26 -4.66
C LEU A 28 7.52 6.86 -4.03
N ARG A 29 7.05 6.72 -2.79
CA ARG A 29 6.83 5.40 -2.16
C ARG A 29 5.92 4.53 -3.00
N GLU A 30 4.85 5.09 -3.55
CA GLU A 30 3.91 4.34 -4.36
C GLU A 30 4.50 3.94 -5.74
N LEU A 31 5.27 4.84 -6.37
CA LEU A 31 6.00 4.54 -7.62
C LEU A 31 7.07 3.45 -7.42
N VAL A 32 7.81 3.53 -6.30
CA VAL A 32 8.81 2.52 -5.91
C VAL A 32 8.15 1.15 -5.66
N ALA A 33 6.93 1.15 -5.11
CA ALA A 33 6.14 -0.06 -4.92
C ALA A 33 5.55 -0.64 -6.22
N GLY A 34 5.84 -0.04 -7.38
CA GLY A 34 5.53 -0.58 -8.70
C GLY A 34 4.25 -0.07 -9.36
N SER A 35 3.50 0.82 -8.70
CA SER A 35 2.33 1.46 -9.32
C SER A 35 2.78 2.39 -10.44
N THR A 36 2.18 2.26 -11.62
CA THR A 36 2.57 3.06 -12.79
C THR A 36 1.41 3.84 -13.37
N ARG A 37 0.17 3.38 -13.20
CA ARG A 37 -1.02 4.06 -13.75
C ARG A 37 -1.59 5.05 -12.75
N PHE A 38 -2.22 6.11 -13.25
CA PHE A 38 -2.79 7.16 -12.40
C PHE A 38 -3.77 6.63 -11.33
N ASN A 39 -4.63 5.68 -11.71
CA ASN A 39 -5.60 5.10 -10.77
C ASN A 39 -4.95 4.16 -9.74
N GLU A 40 -3.86 3.49 -10.10
CA GLU A 40 -3.06 2.69 -9.14
C GLU A 40 -2.41 3.60 -8.12
N LEU A 41 -1.73 4.66 -8.61
CA LEU A 41 -1.12 5.68 -7.77
C LEU A 41 -2.15 6.29 -6.81
N ARG A 42 -3.35 6.61 -7.29
CA ARG A 42 -4.44 7.13 -6.46
C ARG A 42 -4.87 6.18 -5.34
N ARG A 43 -4.94 4.87 -5.60
CA ARG A 43 -5.29 3.86 -4.58
C ARG A 43 -4.22 3.74 -3.49
N GLY A 44 -2.94 3.89 -3.85
CA GLY A 44 -1.84 3.92 -2.88
C GLY A 44 -1.65 5.25 -2.13
N VAL A 45 -2.32 6.32 -2.57
CA VAL A 45 -2.32 7.64 -1.93
C VAL A 45 -3.73 8.22 -1.78
N PRO A 46 -4.68 7.52 -1.12
CA PRO A 46 -6.12 7.79 -1.24
C PRO A 46 -6.55 9.16 -0.69
N ARG A 47 -5.73 9.78 0.16
CA ARG A 47 -5.96 11.11 0.74
C ARG A 47 -5.43 12.27 -0.13
N MET A 48 -4.78 11.97 -1.26
CA MET A 48 -4.34 12.99 -2.23
C MET A 48 -5.44 13.23 -3.27
N SER A 49 -5.81 14.49 -3.49
CA SER A 49 -6.78 14.81 -4.55
C SER A 49 -6.20 14.50 -5.94
N PRO A 50 -7.03 14.13 -6.94
CA PRO A 50 -6.55 13.88 -8.30
C PRO A 50 -5.79 15.06 -8.90
N ALA A 51 -6.28 16.30 -8.68
CA ALA A 51 -5.61 17.50 -9.16
C ALA A 51 -4.21 17.69 -8.53
N LEU A 52 -4.07 17.36 -7.24
CA LEU A 52 -2.78 17.42 -6.57
C LEU A 52 -1.84 16.30 -7.06
N LEU A 53 -2.37 15.10 -7.30
CA LEU A 53 -1.60 13.99 -7.88
C LEU A 53 -1.05 14.34 -9.27
N SER A 54 -1.90 14.85 -10.18
CA SER A 54 -1.45 15.32 -11.50
C SER A 54 -0.37 16.39 -11.39
N LYS A 55 -0.54 17.33 -10.47
CA LYS A 55 0.45 18.38 -10.22
C LYS A 55 1.78 17.81 -9.73
N ARG A 56 1.77 16.89 -8.76
CA ARG A 56 2.99 16.26 -8.22
C ARG A 56 3.71 15.42 -9.28
N LEU A 57 2.98 14.69 -10.12
CA LEU A 57 3.55 13.95 -11.25
C LEU A 57 4.21 14.89 -12.25
N SER A 58 3.58 16.01 -12.60
CA SER A 58 4.16 17.02 -13.49
C SER A 58 5.41 17.68 -12.89
N GLU A 59 5.43 17.94 -11.58
CA GLU A 59 6.62 18.45 -10.88
C GLU A 59 7.78 17.43 -10.88
N LEU A 60 7.48 16.15 -10.65
CA LEU A 60 8.47 15.07 -10.71
C LEU A 60 8.99 14.83 -12.14
N GLU A 61 8.13 14.97 -13.14
CA GLU A 61 8.51 14.92 -14.56
C GLU A 61 9.44 16.08 -14.92
N ALA A 62 9.11 17.31 -14.51
CA ALA A 62 9.96 18.48 -14.70
C ALA A 62 11.31 18.36 -13.98
N ALA A 63 11.36 17.66 -12.85
CA ALA A 63 12.58 17.35 -12.12
C ALA A 63 13.37 16.17 -12.70
N GLY A 64 12.88 15.51 -13.75
CA GLY A 64 13.53 14.33 -14.36
C GLY A 64 13.51 13.08 -13.49
N VAL A 65 12.64 13.03 -12.47
CA VAL A 65 12.50 11.89 -11.54
C VAL A 65 11.53 10.84 -12.10
N VAL A 66 10.50 11.29 -12.82
CA VAL A 66 9.49 10.45 -13.46
C VAL A 66 9.46 10.78 -14.96
N GLU A 67 9.16 9.78 -15.78
CA GLU A 67 8.81 9.96 -17.19
C GLU A 67 7.38 9.47 -17.44
N ARG A 68 6.66 10.18 -18.31
CA ARG A 68 5.32 9.79 -18.73
C ARG A 68 5.39 9.07 -20.07
N GLU A 69 4.81 7.88 -20.11
CA GLU A 69 4.77 7.02 -21.28
C GLU A 69 3.32 6.70 -21.63
N ARG A 70 2.96 6.89 -22.91
CA ARG A 70 1.67 6.44 -23.42
C ARG A 70 1.71 4.94 -23.64
N LEU A 71 0.85 4.19 -22.96
CA LEU A 71 0.73 2.75 -23.15
C LEU A 71 0.14 2.45 -24.54
N THR A 72 0.66 1.39 -25.16
CA THR A 72 0.13 0.84 -26.41
C THR A 72 -1.05 -0.09 -26.17
N ASP A 73 -1.13 -0.69 -24.98
CA ASP A 73 -2.22 -1.56 -24.54
C ASP A 73 -2.42 -1.46 -23.01
N PRO A 74 -3.60 -1.02 -22.52
CA PRO A 74 -4.68 -0.43 -23.29
C PRO A 74 -4.27 0.93 -23.88
N PRO A 75 -4.74 1.28 -25.10
CA PRO A 75 -4.46 2.58 -25.70
C PRO A 75 -5.04 3.72 -24.87
N ASP A 76 -4.44 4.91 -25.00
CA ASP A 76 -4.84 6.16 -24.32
C ASP A 76 -4.69 6.19 -22.80
N VAL A 77 -3.99 5.21 -22.21
CA VAL A 77 -3.62 5.22 -20.79
C VAL A 77 -2.18 5.70 -20.63
N ASP A 78 -1.98 6.72 -19.81
CA ASP A 78 -0.63 7.17 -19.42
C ASP A 78 -0.12 6.30 -18.25
N ALA A 79 1.12 5.83 -18.40
CA ALA A 79 1.93 5.27 -17.33
C ALA A 79 3.02 6.26 -16.91
N TYR A 80 3.36 6.22 -15.63
CA TYR A 80 4.42 7.00 -15.02
C TYR A 80 5.49 6.04 -14.55
N ARG A 81 6.71 6.21 -15.04
CA ARG A 81 7.85 5.35 -14.71
C ARG A 81 8.93 6.16 -14.03
N LEU A 82 9.56 5.58 -13.02
CA LEU A 82 10.75 6.19 -12.42
C LEU A 82 11.87 6.19 -13.46
N THR A 83 12.48 7.35 -13.67
CA THR A 83 13.70 7.46 -14.49
C THR A 83 14.88 6.81 -13.73
N ARG A 84 16.09 6.85 -14.29
CA ARG A 84 17.29 6.47 -13.54
C ARG A 84 17.42 7.25 -12.22
N ALA A 85 17.22 8.57 -12.26
CA ALA A 85 17.28 9.41 -11.06
C ALA A 85 16.16 9.07 -10.06
N GLY A 86 14.96 8.73 -10.55
CA GLY A 86 13.86 8.29 -9.68
C GLY A 86 14.11 6.94 -9.01
N ARG A 87 14.73 5.99 -9.72
CA ARG A 87 15.09 4.69 -9.13
C ARG A 87 16.17 4.82 -8.05
N ASP A 88 17.10 5.76 -8.20
CA ASP A 88 18.11 6.05 -7.17
C ASP A 88 17.50 6.56 -5.84
N LEU A 89 16.22 6.98 -5.84
CA LEU A 89 15.51 7.40 -4.62
C LEU A 89 14.95 6.23 -3.80
N GLN A 90 14.86 5.02 -4.35
CA GLN A 90 14.34 3.84 -3.63
C GLN A 90 14.99 3.65 -2.24
N PRO A 91 16.33 3.59 -2.09
CA PRO A 91 16.95 3.42 -0.78
C PRO A 91 16.66 4.59 0.19
N VAL A 92 16.42 5.80 -0.33
CA VAL A 92 16.05 6.96 0.50
C VAL A 92 14.62 6.79 1.04
N ILE A 93 13.69 6.36 0.19
CA ILE A 93 12.30 6.09 0.58
C ILE A 93 12.25 4.96 1.61
N GLU A 94 13.00 3.88 1.40
CA GLU A 94 13.10 2.77 2.34
C GLU A 94 13.67 3.24 3.68
N ALA A 95 14.72 4.06 3.68
CA ALA A 95 15.29 4.63 4.89
C ALA A 95 14.30 5.51 5.66
N ILE A 96 13.50 6.33 4.98
CA ILE A 96 12.44 7.12 5.61
C ILE A 96 11.38 6.21 6.23
N GLY A 97 10.97 5.15 5.52
CA GLY A 97 9.98 4.18 6.01
C GLY A 97 10.46 3.43 7.24
N MET A 98 11.70 2.92 7.23
CA MET A 98 12.32 2.26 8.38
C MET A 98 12.47 3.20 9.56
N TRP A 99 12.92 4.45 9.34
CA TRP A 99 13.00 5.45 10.40
C TRP A 99 11.63 5.75 11.01
N GLY A 100 10.60 5.88 10.16
CA GLY A 100 9.21 6.08 10.58
C GLY A 100 8.69 4.93 11.43
N GLN A 101 8.86 3.69 10.98
CA GLN A 101 8.46 2.50 11.75
C GLN A 101 9.14 2.46 13.11
N LYS A 102 10.43 2.81 13.16
CA LYS A 102 11.26 2.75 14.37
C LYS A 102 10.91 3.82 15.40
N TRP A 103 10.69 5.07 14.97
CA TRP A 103 10.68 6.24 15.86
C TRP A 103 9.34 6.99 15.93
N VAL A 104 8.38 6.69 15.05
CA VAL A 104 7.07 7.35 15.09
C VAL A 104 6.09 6.47 15.85
N GLU A 105 5.45 7.04 16.88
CA GLU A 105 4.38 6.40 17.64
C GLU A 105 3.30 5.89 16.68
N THR A 106 2.90 4.62 16.83
CA THR A 106 1.88 4.06 15.94
C THR A 106 0.45 4.36 16.42
N GLU A 107 0.23 4.65 17.70
CA GLU A 107 -1.11 4.95 18.21
C GLU A 107 -1.81 6.12 17.46
N PRO A 108 -1.17 7.28 17.22
CA PRO A 108 -1.77 8.36 16.44
C PRO A 108 -2.04 7.96 14.97
N SER A 109 -1.25 7.04 14.42
CA SER A 109 -1.43 6.55 13.05
C SER A 109 -2.61 5.57 12.93
N LEU A 110 -2.97 4.86 14.01
CA LEU A 110 -4.12 3.96 14.06
C LEU A 110 -5.46 4.69 14.30
N GLU A 111 -5.47 5.99 14.59
CA GLU A 111 -6.70 6.78 14.67
C GLU A 111 -7.28 7.10 13.29
N ASN A 112 -6.43 7.10 12.27
CA ASN A 112 -6.72 7.65 10.94
C ASN A 112 -6.54 6.59 9.85
N LEU A 113 -7.07 5.40 10.10
CA LEU A 113 -6.95 4.27 9.18
C LEU A 113 -7.71 4.51 7.88
N ASP A 114 -7.20 3.92 6.80
CA ASP A 114 -7.87 3.89 5.51
C ASP A 114 -7.86 2.47 4.95
N PRO A 115 -9.03 1.82 4.78
CA PRO A 115 -9.10 0.45 4.27
C PRO A 115 -8.61 0.33 2.82
N GLU A 116 -8.73 1.37 2.00
CA GLU A 116 -8.26 1.31 0.61
C GLU A 116 -6.74 1.22 0.57
N LEU A 117 -6.04 2.00 1.40
CA LEU A 117 -4.59 1.91 1.52
C LEU A 117 -4.15 0.56 2.08
N LEU A 118 -4.79 0.07 3.15
CA LEU A 118 -4.45 -1.22 3.76
C LEU A 118 -4.61 -2.36 2.76
N MET A 119 -5.77 -2.44 2.10
CA MET A 119 -6.08 -3.51 1.16
C MET A 119 -5.21 -3.43 -0.10
N TRP A 120 -4.88 -2.22 -0.56
CA TRP A 120 -3.96 -2.02 -1.67
C TRP A 120 -2.53 -2.50 -1.33
N ASP A 121 -2.06 -2.20 -0.13
CA ASP A 121 -0.76 -2.63 0.38
C ASP A 121 -0.72 -4.16 0.57
N MET A 122 -1.78 -4.77 1.11
CA MET A 122 -1.90 -6.24 1.21
C MET A 122 -1.87 -6.90 -0.17
N ARG A 123 -2.67 -6.40 -1.13
CA ARG A 123 -2.75 -6.95 -2.50
C ARG A 123 -1.38 -7.07 -3.17
N ARG A 124 -0.51 -6.07 -3.01
CA ARG A 124 0.79 -6.05 -3.70
C ARG A 124 1.91 -6.82 -3.01
N ASN A 125 1.79 -7.16 -1.72
CA ASN A 125 2.82 -7.96 -1.01
C ASN A 125 2.32 -9.33 -0.55
N LEU A 126 1.16 -9.79 -1.04
CA LEU A 126 0.65 -11.11 -0.75
C LEU A 126 1.65 -12.18 -1.21
N ASP A 127 2.05 -13.10 -0.33
CA ASP A 127 2.82 -14.27 -0.72
C ASP A 127 1.86 -15.31 -1.29
N THR A 128 1.87 -15.43 -2.61
CA THR A 128 0.98 -16.36 -3.32
C THR A 128 1.54 -17.79 -3.36
N THR A 129 2.77 -18.04 -2.88
CA THR A 129 3.41 -19.37 -2.87
C THR A 129 2.61 -20.43 -2.10
N PRO A 130 2.14 -20.18 -0.85
CA PRO A 130 1.33 -21.13 -0.08
C PRO A 130 -0.13 -21.25 -0.56
N VAL A 131 -0.58 -20.39 -1.49
CA VAL A 131 -1.96 -20.41 -1.99
C VAL A 131 -2.14 -21.56 -3.00
N PRO A 132 -3.25 -22.32 -2.96
CA PRO A 132 -3.55 -23.38 -3.94
C PRO A 132 -3.42 -22.92 -5.40
N ASP A 133 -3.04 -23.83 -6.29
CA ASP A 133 -2.88 -23.58 -7.74
C ASP A 133 -4.23 -23.57 -8.48
N ARG A 134 -5.10 -22.67 -8.06
CA ARG A 134 -6.42 -22.37 -8.63
C ARG A 134 -6.81 -20.95 -8.23
N ARG A 135 -7.89 -20.41 -8.81
CA ARG A 135 -8.46 -19.16 -8.29
C ARG A 135 -8.82 -19.34 -6.81
N VAL A 136 -8.36 -18.39 -6.00
CA VAL A 136 -8.70 -18.28 -4.58
C VAL A 136 -9.27 -16.90 -4.29
N VAL A 137 -10.44 -16.87 -3.64
CA VAL A 137 -11.14 -15.63 -3.32
C VAL A 137 -11.22 -15.47 -1.80
N ILE A 138 -10.70 -14.36 -1.29
CA ILE A 138 -10.66 -14.04 0.14
C ILE A 138 -11.46 -12.75 0.36
N GLU A 139 -12.54 -12.82 1.13
CA GLU A 139 -13.35 -11.66 1.51
C GLU A 139 -12.91 -11.13 2.89
N PHE A 140 -12.45 -9.88 2.92
CA PHE A 140 -12.19 -9.13 4.14
C PHE A 140 -13.40 -8.27 4.48
N ILE A 141 -13.86 -8.37 5.73
CA ILE A 141 -15.06 -7.70 6.23
C ILE A 141 -14.68 -6.87 7.45
N TYR A 142 -14.97 -5.56 7.39
CA TYR A 142 -14.73 -4.56 8.44
C TYR A 142 -16.07 -4.05 8.99
N PRO A 143 -16.70 -4.73 9.97
CA PRO A 143 -18.10 -4.50 10.35
C PRO A 143 -18.42 -3.07 10.80
N GLU A 144 -17.44 -2.41 11.42
CA GLU A 144 -17.52 -1.03 11.94
C GLU A 144 -17.54 0.03 10.84
N LEU A 145 -17.12 -0.32 9.61
CA LEU A 145 -17.09 0.62 8.49
C LEU A 145 -18.47 0.77 7.82
N PRO A 146 -18.73 1.93 7.17
CA PRO A 146 -19.90 2.12 6.33
C PRO A 146 -19.99 1.06 5.23
N ALA A 147 -21.20 0.67 4.85
CA ALA A 147 -21.45 -0.42 3.89
C ALA A 147 -20.65 -0.29 2.58
N ALA A 148 -20.46 0.94 2.08
CA ALA A 148 -19.72 1.23 0.86
C ALA A 148 -18.21 0.92 0.91
N ARG A 149 -17.63 0.71 2.10
CA ARG A 149 -16.19 0.43 2.30
C ARG A 149 -15.94 -0.79 3.20
N ARG A 150 -17.00 -1.52 3.54
CA ARG A 150 -16.99 -2.61 4.53
C ARG A 150 -16.33 -3.88 4.00
N LYS A 151 -16.52 -4.18 2.71
CA LYS A 151 -16.16 -5.47 2.13
C LYS A 151 -15.14 -5.29 1.03
N TRP A 152 -14.14 -6.17 1.03
CA TRP A 152 -13.04 -6.17 0.07
C TRP A 152 -12.71 -7.61 -0.31
N TRP A 153 -12.36 -7.83 -1.56
CA TRP A 153 -12.01 -9.15 -2.08
C TRP A 153 -10.60 -9.12 -2.64
N LEU A 154 -9.74 -9.98 -2.11
CA LEU A 154 -8.50 -10.37 -2.77
C LEU A 154 -8.78 -11.61 -3.62
N ILE A 155 -8.40 -11.54 -4.88
CA ILE A 155 -8.56 -12.65 -5.82
C ILE A 155 -7.18 -13.03 -6.30
N VAL A 156 -6.72 -14.21 -5.93
CA VAL A 156 -5.47 -14.79 -6.42
C VAL A 156 -5.83 -15.68 -7.62
N GLU A 157 -5.35 -15.33 -8.79
CA GLU A 157 -5.54 -16.12 -10.01
C GLU A 157 -4.47 -17.23 -10.12
N PRO A 158 -4.69 -18.29 -10.92
CA PRO A 158 -3.74 -19.39 -11.09
C PRO A 158 -2.34 -18.94 -11.55
N ASP A 159 -2.25 -17.83 -12.29
CA ASP A 159 -0.98 -17.23 -12.72
C ASP A 159 -0.29 -16.39 -11.63
N ARG A 160 -0.78 -16.47 -10.38
CA ARG A 160 -0.32 -15.73 -9.20
C ARG A 160 -0.57 -14.23 -9.23
N THR A 161 -1.29 -13.73 -10.23
CA THR A 161 -1.77 -12.34 -10.18
C THR A 161 -2.77 -12.17 -9.05
N VAL A 162 -2.72 -11.01 -8.40
CA VAL A 162 -3.62 -10.67 -7.29
C VAL A 162 -4.42 -9.44 -7.68
N ASP A 163 -5.74 -9.58 -7.68
CA ASP A 163 -6.68 -8.49 -7.87
C ASP A 163 -7.33 -8.05 -6.56
N LEU A 164 -7.75 -6.79 -6.53
CA LEU A 164 -8.46 -6.19 -5.40
C LEU A 164 -9.78 -5.59 -5.88
N CYS A 165 -10.88 -6.04 -5.28
CA CYS A 165 -12.23 -5.51 -5.51
C CYS A 165 -12.83 -4.94 -4.23
N HIS A 166 -13.64 -3.89 -4.36
CA HIS A 166 -14.49 -3.33 -3.27
C HIS A 166 -15.99 -3.42 -3.62
N ILE A 167 -16.29 -4.00 -4.77
CA ILE A 167 -17.62 -4.40 -5.22
C ILE A 167 -17.54 -5.92 -5.36
N ASP A 168 -18.60 -6.61 -4.95
CA ASP A 168 -18.69 -8.07 -5.03
C ASP A 168 -18.37 -8.55 -6.47
N PRO A 169 -17.30 -9.36 -6.64
CA PRO A 169 -16.90 -9.85 -7.95
C PRO A 169 -17.79 -10.97 -8.49
N GLY A 170 -18.73 -11.51 -7.68
CA GLY A 170 -19.63 -12.59 -8.08
C GLY A 170 -18.99 -13.98 -8.11
N PHE A 171 -17.86 -14.17 -7.42
CA PHE A 171 -17.21 -15.47 -7.26
C PHE A 171 -17.53 -16.10 -5.91
N ASP A 172 -17.46 -17.43 -5.84
CA ASP A 172 -17.52 -18.15 -4.56
C ASP A 172 -16.30 -17.78 -3.69
N VAL A 173 -16.54 -17.51 -2.41
CA VAL A 173 -15.50 -17.09 -1.46
C VAL A 173 -14.93 -18.33 -0.75
N ASP A 174 -13.61 -18.48 -0.81
CA ASP A 174 -12.89 -19.58 -0.17
C ASP A 174 -12.56 -19.30 1.31
N LEU A 175 -12.39 -18.03 1.67
CA LEU A 175 -12.08 -17.59 3.02
C LEU A 175 -12.74 -16.24 3.31
N TYR A 176 -13.51 -16.19 4.39
CA TYR A 176 -14.01 -14.97 5.00
C TYR A 176 -13.13 -14.60 6.18
N ALA A 177 -12.60 -13.38 6.20
CA ALA A 177 -11.83 -12.79 7.28
C ALA A 177 -12.56 -11.56 7.82
N THR A 178 -13.08 -11.65 9.05
CA THR A 178 -13.85 -10.57 9.70
C THR A 178 -13.09 -10.03 10.90
N ALA A 179 -12.77 -8.74 10.89
CA ALA A 179 -12.08 -8.04 11.98
C ALA A 179 -12.35 -6.54 11.85
N ASP A 180 -12.11 -5.77 12.91
CA ASP A 180 -12.05 -4.31 12.73
C ASP A 180 -10.78 -3.90 11.95
N LEU A 181 -10.83 -2.71 11.34
CA LEU A 181 -9.74 -2.21 10.51
C LEU A 181 -8.44 -2.02 11.29
N ARG A 182 -8.55 -1.70 12.59
CA ARG A 182 -7.41 -1.55 13.49
C ARG A 182 -6.67 -2.86 13.66
N THR A 183 -7.37 -3.93 13.99
CA THR A 183 -6.82 -5.27 14.18
C THR A 183 -6.09 -5.74 12.92
N MET A 184 -6.71 -5.57 11.74
CA MET A 184 -6.05 -5.93 10.48
C MET A 184 -4.83 -5.06 10.17
N THR A 185 -4.86 -3.78 10.54
CA THR A 185 -3.70 -2.90 10.39
C THR A 185 -2.57 -3.29 11.35
N GLU A 186 -2.88 -3.62 12.61
CA GLU A 186 -1.90 -4.11 13.58
C GLU A 186 -1.24 -5.41 13.11
N ILE A 187 -2.03 -6.34 12.54
CA ILE A 187 -1.50 -7.57 11.94
C ILE A 187 -0.56 -7.23 10.80
N TRP A 188 -1.00 -6.40 9.85
CA TRP A 188 -0.19 -5.99 8.70
C TRP A 188 1.12 -5.30 9.09
N MET A 189 1.09 -4.47 10.13
CA MET A 189 2.26 -3.76 10.64
C MET A 189 3.18 -4.62 11.51
N GLY A 190 2.83 -5.89 11.77
CA GLY A 190 3.59 -6.80 12.61
C GLY A 190 3.47 -6.53 14.11
N LEU A 191 2.49 -5.73 14.54
CA LEU A 191 2.22 -5.43 15.95
C LEU A 191 1.38 -6.51 16.63
N ARG A 192 0.64 -7.29 15.84
CA ARG A 192 -0.18 -8.41 16.28
C ARG A 192 0.02 -9.58 15.31
N SER A 193 -0.06 -10.81 15.80
CA SER A 193 -0.09 -11.98 14.92
C SER A 193 -1.53 -12.39 14.60
N VAL A 194 -1.73 -13.06 13.47
CA VAL A 194 -3.02 -13.67 13.12
C VAL A 194 -3.49 -14.61 14.23
N ALA A 195 -2.59 -15.41 14.80
CA ALA A 195 -2.91 -16.34 15.89
C ALA A 195 -3.42 -15.61 17.15
N ASP A 196 -2.72 -14.57 17.62
CA ASP A 196 -3.16 -13.77 18.78
C ASP A 196 -4.50 -13.07 18.51
N ALA A 197 -4.73 -12.60 17.27
CA ALA A 197 -6.00 -11.98 16.91
C ALA A 197 -7.18 -12.96 16.94
N VAL A 198 -6.96 -14.20 16.47
CA VAL A 198 -7.97 -15.27 16.52
C VAL A 198 -8.22 -15.71 17.96
N ASP A 199 -7.17 -15.94 18.75
CA ASP A 199 -7.28 -16.39 20.15
C ASP A 199 -8.02 -15.39 21.06
N ARG A 200 -8.02 -14.11 20.68
CA ARG A 200 -8.73 -13.02 21.39
C ARG A 200 -10.08 -12.63 20.77
N ASP A 201 -10.59 -13.43 19.83
CA ASP A 201 -11.84 -13.16 19.09
C ASP A 201 -11.84 -11.81 18.33
N ALA A 202 -10.66 -11.25 18.04
CA ALA A 202 -10.51 -9.99 17.29
C ALA A 202 -10.49 -10.23 15.76
N LEU A 203 -10.18 -11.45 15.32
CA LEU A 203 -10.22 -11.89 13.93
C LEU A 203 -10.97 -13.22 13.82
N LEU A 204 -12.10 -13.21 13.11
CA LEU A 204 -12.88 -14.41 12.80
C LEU A 204 -12.55 -14.89 11.38
N LEU A 205 -12.20 -16.18 11.26
CA LEU A 205 -11.88 -16.83 9.99
C LEU A 205 -12.85 -17.99 9.72
N VAL A 206 -13.49 -17.98 8.55
CA VAL A 206 -14.43 -19.03 8.13
C VAL A 206 -14.16 -19.41 6.67
N GLY A 207 -13.97 -20.70 6.39
CA GLY A 207 -13.71 -21.20 5.04
C GLY A 207 -12.67 -22.30 5.01
N SER A 208 -11.85 -22.30 3.96
CA SER A 208 -10.78 -23.29 3.74
C SER A 208 -9.80 -23.38 4.91
N SER A 209 -9.68 -24.57 5.51
CA SER A 209 -8.76 -24.83 6.63
C SER A 209 -7.29 -24.61 6.28
N ASP A 210 -6.91 -24.82 5.02
CA ASP A 210 -5.53 -24.63 4.58
C ASP A 210 -5.19 -23.14 4.47
N LEU A 211 -6.13 -22.33 3.97
CA LEU A 211 -5.98 -20.86 3.92
C LEU A 211 -5.96 -20.28 5.33
N ILE A 212 -6.82 -20.76 6.24
CA ILE A 212 -6.83 -20.32 7.65
C ILE A 212 -5.47 -20.60 8.30
N ARG A 213 -4.98 -21.83 8.19
CA ARG A 213 -3.73 -22.25 8.84
C ARG A 213 -2.50 -21.50 8.33
N SER A 214 -2.49 -21.13 7.05
CA SER A 214 -1.37 -20.44 6.40
C SER A 214 -1.53 -18.92 6.32
N MET A 215 -2.56 -18.33 6.95
CA MET A 215 -2.88 -16.91 6.82
C MET A 215 -1.76 -15.96 7.17
N GLN A 216 -1.04 -16.20 8.26
CA GLN A 216 0.10 -15.34 8.61
C GLN A 216 1.18 -15.33 7.51
N THR A 217 1.36 -16.45 6.81
CA THR A 217 2.36 -16.62 5.77
C THR A 217 1.92 -15.95 4.47
N TRP A 218 0.73 -16.29 3.95
CA TRP A 218 0.28 -15.73 2.68
C TRP A 218 -0.09 -14.25 2.76
N LEU A 219 -0.60 -13.79 3.92
CA LEU A 219 -0.87 -12.37 4.11
C LEU A 219 0.42 -11.57 4.12
N GLY A 220 1.50 -12.16 4.63
CA GLY A 220 2.77 -11.47 4.84
C GLY A 220 2.63 -10.34 5.85
N LEU A 221 3.55 -9.37 5.76
CA LEU A 221 3.56 -8.15 6.55
C LEU A 221 3.95 -6.98 5.65
N SER A 222 3.76 -5.77 6.15
CA SER A 222 4.37 -4.57 5.58
C SER A 222 5.88 -4.78 5.40
N PRO A 223 6.50 -4.31 4.29
CA PRO A 223 7.95 -4.36 4.10
C PRO A 223 8.76 -3.74 5.24
N PHE A 224 8.14 -2.85 6.03
CA PHE A 224 8.78 -2.21 7.18
C PHE A 224 8.57 -2.94 8.50
N ALA A 225 7.69 -3.95 8.58
CA ALA A 225 7.31 -4.61 9.83
C ALA A 225 8.47 -5.34 10.52
N GLN A 226 9.51 -5.74 9.78
CA GLN A 226 10.71 -6.35 10.36
C GLN A 226 11.55 -5.36 11.19
N GLN A 227 11.34 -4.06 11.00
CA GLN A 227 12.05 -3.03 11.75
C GLN A 227 11.51 -2.92 13.17
N GLU A 228 12.37 -3.21 14.15
CA GLU A 228 12.05 -3.05 15.57
C GLU A 228 11.59 -1.63 15.88
N LYS A 229 10.45 -1.53 16.58
CA LYS A 229 9.86 -0.28 17.03
C LYS A 229 10.49 0.14 18.36
N LEU A 230 11.05 1.35 18.41
CA LEU A 230 11.68 1.92 19.61
C LEU A 230 10.89 3.08 20.23
N ALA A 231 9.97 3.68 19.47
CA ALA A 231 9.02 4.65 20.00
C ALA A 231 7.82 3.93 20.60
N SER A 232 7.57 4.19 21.89
CA SER A 232 6.41 3.78 22.67
C SER A 232 5.25 4.73 22.49
#